data_AF-A0A7N0SWE1-F1
#
_entry.id   AF-A0A7N0SWE1-F1
#
_cell.length_a   1.000
_cell.length_b   1.000
_cell.length_c   1.000
_cell.angle_alpha   90.00
_cell.angle_beta   90.00
_cell.angle_gamma   90.00
#
_symmetry.space_group_name_H-M   'P 1'
#
loop_
_entity.id
_entity.type
_entity.pdbx_description
1 polymer ?
#
loop_
_entity_poly.entity_id
_entity_poly.type
_entity_poly.pdbx_seq_one_letter_code
_entity_poly.pdbx_strand_id
1 'polypeptide(L)'
;MVSSSVDDVGLMHGFYRDWMGRQEGIFDELQSSVASPNSDDDEGDADARLSELVERATAHYIEYYHAKSRVAQDNVFLVFSPTWLTPLERSFLWITGFKPGLVFQITYTNPV
;
A
#
# COMPACT_ATOMS: atom_id res chain seq x y z
N MET A 1 -12.00 11.34 22.55
CA MET A 1 -11.66 11.41 21.11
C MET A 1 -10.20 11.01 20.83
N VAL A 2 -9.21 11.36 21.69
CA VAL A 2 -7.80 10.96 21.52
C VAL A 2 -7.53 9.44 21.62
N SER A 3 -8.30 8.69 22.43
CA SER A 3 -8.05 7.25 22.63
C SER A 3 -8.22 6.44 21.34
N SER A 4 -9.29 6.68 20.58
CA SER A 4 -9.57 5.97 19.32
C SER A 4 -8.43 6.11 18.32
N SER A 5 -7.92 7.33 18.13
CA SER A 5 -6.87 7.60 17.13
C SER A 5 -5.53 6.94 17.45
N VAL A 6 -5.19 6.72 18.73
CA VAL A 6 -3.94 6.05 19.12
C VAL A 6 -4.07 4.54 18.90
N ASP A 7 -5.25 4.00 19.22
CA ASP A 7 -5.58 2.59 19.00
C ASP A 7 -5.56 2.26 17.49
N ASP A 8 -6.14 3.13 16.64
CA ASP A 8 -6.14 2.96 15.18
C ASP A 8 -4.73 2.96 14.57
N VAL A 9 -3.83 3.79 15.11
CA VAL A 9 -2.42 3.83 14.68
C VAL A 9 -1.68 2.55 15.06
N GLY A 10 -1.88 2.06 16.29
CA GLY A 10 -1.27 0.81 16.75
C GLY A 10 -1.73 -0.39 15.93
N LEU A 11 -3.03 -0.46 15.64
CA LEU A 11 -3.63 -1.48 14.78
C LEU A 11 -3.07 -1.42 13.36
N MET A 12 -2.96 -0.21 12.78
CA MET A 12 -2.40 -0.04 11.44
C MET A 12 -0.92 -0.43 11.37
N HIS A 13 -0.13 -0.16 12.41
CA HIS A 13 1.27 -0.58 12.47
C HIS A 13 1.41 -2.10 12.51
N GLY A 14 0.59 -2.79 13.32
CA GLY A 14 0.57 -4.26 13.34
C GLY A 14 0.18 -4.83 11.99
N PHE A 15 -0.93 -4.33 11.44
CA PHE A 15 -1.42 -4.72 10.12
C PHE A 15 -0.37 -4.51 9.03
N TYR A 16 0.27 -3.35 8.97
CA TYR A 16 1.24 -3.03 7.93
C TYR A 16 2.47 -3.95 7.98
N ARG A 17 2.97 -4.26 9.16
CA ARG A 17 4.08 -5.20 9.33
C ARG A 17 3.72 -6.60 8.80
N ASP A 18 2.54 -7.09 9.17
CA ASP A 18 2.09 -8.42 8.73
C ASP A 18 1.78 -8.43 7.22
N TRP A 19 1.27 -7.31 6.69
CA TRP A 19 1.02 -7.10 5.26
C TRP A 19 2.33 -7.06 4.45
N MET A 20 3.38 -6.41 4.97
CA MET A 20 4.70 -6.39 4.34
C MET A 20 5.31 -7.79 4.25
N GLY A 21 5.20 -8.59 5.32
CA GLY A 21 5.69 -9.98 5.29
C GLY A 21 4.97 -10.84 4.24
N ARG A 22 3.67 -10.65 4.05
CA ARG A 22 2.94 -11.31 2.94
C ARG A 22 3.36 -10.78 1.56
N GLN A 23 3.63 -9.49 1.46
CA GLN A 23 4.07 -8.87 0.21
C GLN A 23 5.42 -9.44 -0.26
N GLU A 24 6.36 -9.64 0.67
CA GLU A 24 7.65 -10.27 0.39
C GLU A 24 7.45 -11.68 -0.21
N GLY A 25 6.57 -12.49 0.36
CA GLY A 25 6.26 -13.82 -0.17
C GLY A 25 5.67 -13.79 -1.59
N ILE A 26 4.72 -12.89 -1.86
CA ILE A 26 4.16 -12.72 -3.21
C ILE A 26 5.23 -12.28 -4.21
N PHE A 27 6.14 -11.39 -3.80
CA PHE A 27 7.23 -10.91 -4.63
C PHE A 27 8.23 -12.03 -4.96
N ASP A 28 8.61 -12.84 -3.98
CA ASP A 28 9.52 -13.97 -4.17
C ASP A 28 8.92 -15.01 -5.14
N GLU A 29 7.62 -15.30 -5.01
CA GLU A 29 6.91 -16.21 -5.92
C GLU A 29 6.88 -15.66 -7.35
N LEU A 30 6.56 -14.38 -7.54
CA LEU A 30 6.61 -13.72 -8.85
C LEU A 30 8.02 -13.79 -9.45
N GLN A 31 9.06 -13.47 -8.67
CA GLN A 31 10.44 -13.53 -9.16
C GLN A 31 10.83 -14.96 -9.57
N SER A 32 10.43 -15.96 -8.79
CA SER A 32 10.70 -17.37 -9.10
C SER A 32 10.02 -17.83 -10.39
N SER A 33 8.77 -17.40 -10.63
CA SER A 33 8.01 -17.72 -11.84
C SER A 33 8.62 -17.13 -13.11
N VAL A 34 9.25 -15.95 -13.01
CA VAL A 34 9.92 -15.28 -14.13
C VAL A 34 11.31 -15.88 -14.38
N ALA A 35 12.01 -16.31 -13.33
CA ALA A 35 13.37 -16.82 -13.42
C ALA A 35 13.47 -18.26 -13.98
N SER A 36 12.40 -19.05 -13.89
CA SER A 36 12.33 -20.41 -14.43
C SER A 36 11.52 -20.42 -15.74
N PRO A 37 12.14 -20.29 -16.92
CA PRO A 37 11.43 -20.41 -18.18
C PRO A 37 10.90 -21.83 -18.34
N ASN A 38 9.58 -21.96 -18.51
CA ASN A 38 8.92 -23.25 -18.67
C ASN A 38 9.26 -23.86 -20.04
N SER A 39 9.29 -25.18 -20.13
CA SER A 39 9.43 -25.92 -21.39
C SER A 39 8.22 -25.71 -22.29
N ASP A 40 8.43 -25.64 -23.61
CA ASP A 40 7.42 -25.29 -24.64
C ASP A 40 6.10 -26.08 -24.60
N ASP A 41 6.03 -27.22 -23.89
CA ASP A 41 4.82 -28.03 -23.70
C ASP A 41 3.90 -27.54 -22.53
N ASP A 42 4.33 -26.55 -21.73
CA ASP A 42 3.69 -26.12 -20.46
C ASP A 42 3.27 -24.62 -20.44
N GLU A 43 3.29 -23.93 -21.58
CA GLU A 43 3.00 -22.47 -21.67
C GLU A 43 1.61 -22.09 -21.14
N GLY A 44 0.61 -22.95 -21.31
CA GLY A 44 -0.76 -22.67 -20.86
C GLY A 44 -0.95 -22.70 -19.34
N ASP A 45 -0.23 -23.59 -18.64
CA ASP A 45 -0.25 -23.67 -17.17
C ASP A 45 0.57 -22.53 -16.55
N ALA A 46 1.68 -22.18 -17.20
CA ALA A 46 2.55 -21.08 -16.82
C ALA A 46 1.82 -19.72 -16.78
N ASP A 47 1.08 -19.39 -17.84
CA ASP A 47 0.35 -18.12 -17.93
C ASP A 47 -0.81 -18.06 -16.93
N ALA A 48 -1.52 -19.18 -16.74
CA ALA A 48 -2.57 -19.28 -15.73
C ALA A 48 -2.03 -19.05 -14.31
N ARG A 49 -0.89 -19.66 -13.97
CA ARG A 49 -0.22 -19.46 -12.68
C ARG A 49 0.27 -18.03 -12.48
N LEU A 50 0.82 -17.40 -13.52
CA LEU A 50 1.24 -16.00 -13.44
C LEU A 50 0.03 -15.06 -13.25
N SER A 51 -1.07 -15.33 -13.95
CA SER A 51 -2.33 -14.58 -13.80
C SER A 51 -2.87 -14.67 -12.36
N GLU A 52 -2.85 -15.87 -11.76
CA GLU A 52 -3.23 -16.08 -10.36
C GLU A 52 -2.35 -15.27 -9.39
N LEU A 53 -1.02 -15.25 -9.60
CA LEU A 53 -0.10 -14.46 -8.79
C LEU A 53 -0.38 -12.95 -8.88
N VAL A 54 -0.71 -12.45 -10.08
CA VAL A 54 -1.06 -11.05 -10.31
C VAL A 54 -2.39 -10.71 -9.64
N GLU A 55 -3.39 -11.58 -9.72
CA GLU A 55 -4.68 -11.38 -9.05
C GLU A 55 -4.47 -11.33 -7.53
N ARG A 56 -3.68 -12.24 -6.97
CA ARG A 56 -3.36 -12.28 -5.55
C ARG A 56 -2.60 -11.03 -5.09
N ALA A 57 -1.62 -10.57 -5.86
CA ALA A 57 -0.91 -9.32 -5.59
C ALA A 57 -1.86 -8.12 -5.61
N THR A 58 -2.76 -8.07 -6.59
CA THR A 58 -3.75 -7.00 -6.72
C THR A 58 -4.71 -6.97 -5.54
N ALA A 59 -5.26 -8.13 -5.15
CA ALA A 59 -6.11 -8.27 -3.98
C ALA A 59 -5.39 -7.84 -2.69
N HIS A 60 -4.11 -8.19 -2.56
CA HIS A 60 -3.28 -7.80 -1.42
C HIS A 60 -3.10 -6.27 -1.32
N TYR A 61 -2.93 -5.57 -2.43
CA TYR A 61 -2.92 -4.10 -2.42
C TYR A 61 -4.29 -3.49 -2.12
N ILE A 62 -5.37 -4.07 -2.65
CA ILE A 62 -6.74 -3.63 -2.35
C ILE A 62 -7.01 -3.69 -0.84
N GLU A 63 -6.60 -4.78 -0.17
CA GLU A 63 -6.69 -4.93 1.30
C GLU A 63 -6.00 -3.76 2.02
N TYR A 64 -4.77 -3.42 1.62
CA TYR A 64 -4.02 -2.30 2.20
C TYR A 64 -4.74 -0.96 2.02
N TYR A 65 -5.27 -0.67 0.83
CA TYR A 65 -5.99 0.58 0.58
C TYR A 65 -7.31 0.66 1.33
N HIS A 66 -8.01 -0.46 1.55
CA HIS A 66 -9.19 -0.48 2.42
C HIS A 66 -8.84 -0.17 3.88
N ALA A 67 -7.79 -0.81 4.42
CA ALA A 67 -7.32 -0.51 5.78
C ALA A 67 -6.93 0.96 5.92
N LYS A 68 -6.18 1.49 4.95
CA LYS A 68 -5.77 2.90 4.88
C LYS A 68 -6.95 3.85 4.76
N SER A 69 -8.00 3.49 4.00
CA SER A 69 -9.23 4.28 3.86
C SER A 69 -9.99 4.39 5.18
N ARG A 70 -10.09 3.30 5.95
CA ARG A 70 -10.73 3.32 7.28
C ARG A 70 -10.03 4.29 8.21
N VAL A 71 -8.70 4.21 8.31
CA VAL A 71 -7.89 5.16 9.10
C VAL A 71 -8.09 6.61 8.63
N ALA A 72 -8.21 6.84 7.31
CA ALA A 72 -8.46 8.17 6.76
C ALA A 72 -9.84 8.74 7.12
N GLN A 73 -10.86 7.88 7.19
CA GLN A 73 -12.22 8.28 7.59
C GLN A 73 -12.25 8.77 9.04
N ASP A 74 -11.45 8.16 9.91
CA ASP A 74 -11.31 8.57 11.31
C ASP A 74 -10.43 9.81 11.45
N ASN A 75 -9.25 9.80 10.82
CA ASN A 75 -8.34 10.94 10.83
C ASN A 75 -7.44 10.96 9.58
N VAL A 76 -7.79 11.83 8.63
CA VAL A 76 -7.09 11.98 7.35
C VAL A 76 -5.60 12.34 7.51
N PHE A 77 -5.20 13.02 8.58
CA PHE A 77 -3.80 13.40 8.81
C PHE A 77 -2.91 12.19 9.01
N LEU A 78 -3.43 11.10 9.59
CA LEU A 78 -2.67 9.86 9.79
C LEU A 78 -2.20 9.24 8.47
N VAL A 79 -2.92 9.48 7.37
CA VAL A 79 -2.53 8.99 6.03
C VAL A 79 -1.47 9.88 5.37
N PHE A 80 -1.39 11.16 5.74
CA PHE A 80 -0.39 12.10 5.24
C PHE A 80 0.90 12.13 6.07
N SER A 81 0.82 11.74 7.35
CA SER A 81 1.97 11.52 8.23
C SER A 81 1.93 10.11 8.83
N PRO A 82 2.00 9.05 8.00
CA PRO A 82 1.83 7.69 8.47
C PRO A 82 3.00 7.28 9.37
N THR A 83 2.70 6.97 10.63
CA THR A 83 3.71 6.56 11.62
C THR A 83 4.15 5.12 11.46
N TRP A 84 3.37 4.30 10.75
CA TRP A 84 3.67 2.90 10.46
C TRP A 84 4.67 2.70 9.32
N LEU A 85 4.97 3.75 8.53
CA LEU A 85 6.01 3.72 7.50
C LEU A 85 7.38 4.09 8.08
N THR A 86 8.45 3.57 7.50
CA THR A 86 9.83 3.95 7.81
C THR A 86 10.12 5.42 7.45
N PRO A 87 11.14 6.07 8.04
CA PRO A 87 11.52 7.43 7.66
C PRO A 87 11.78 7.61 6.16
N LEU A 88 12.34 6.59 5.51
CA LEU A 88 12.61 6.58 4.08
C LEU A 88 11.31 6.51 3.27
N GLU A 89 10.41 5.59 3.59
CA GLU A 89 9.11 5.49 2.89
C GLU A 89 8.26 6.75 3.08
N ARG A 90 8.32 7.36 4.27
CA ARG A 90 7.65 8.66 4.52
C ARG A 90 8.22 9.76 3.65
N SER A 91 9.54 9.83 3.44
CA SER A 91 10.13 10.85 2.56
C SER A 91 9.73 10.64 1.10
N PHE A 92 9.68 9.38 0.64
CA PHE A 92 9.19 9.06 -0.70
C PHE A 92 7.75 9.52 -0.92
N LEU A 93 6.86 9.42 0.07
CA LEU A 93 5.49 9.92 -0.03
C LEU A 93 5.42 11.42 -0.36
N TRP A 94 6.38 12.21 0.14
CA TRP A 94 6.51 13.64 -0.15
C TRP A 94 7.23 13.92 -1.48
N ILE A 95 8.18 13.06 -1.87
CA ILE A 95 8.97 13.23 -3.10
C ILE A 95 8.15 12.83 -4.34
N THR A 96 7.31 11.80 -4.25
CA THR A 96 6.58 11.24 -5.40
C THR A 96 5.23 11.91 -5.69
N GLY A 97 4.96 13.10 -5.13
CA GLY A 97 3.94 14.00 -5.69
C GLY A 97 2.84 14.51 -4.75
N PHE A 98 2.79 14.11 -3.47
CA PHE A 98 1.92 14.84 -2.54
C PHE A 98 2.61 16.14 -2.13
N LYS A 99 2.28 17.25 -2.82
CA LYS A 99 2.78 18.59 -2.49
C LYS A 99 1.80 19.23 -1.48
N PRO A 100 2.07 19.22 -0.16
CA PRO A 100 1.10 19.67 0.86
C PRO A 100 0.68 21.12 0.65
N GLY A 101 1.54 21.95 0.03
CA GLY A 101 1.23 23.31 -0.39
C GLY A 101 -0.01 23.45 -1.29
N LEU A 102 -0.38 22.42 -2.07
CA LEU A 102 -1.59 22.43 -2.90
C LEU A 102 -2.87 22.40 -2.06
N VAL A 103 -2.86 21.67 -0.93
CA VAL A 103 -4.01 21.62 -0.01
C VAL A 103 -4.29 23.01 0.58
N PHE A 104 -3.22 23.75 0.94
CA PHE A 104 -3.35 25.12 1.44
C PHE A 104 -3.77 26.12 0.36
N GLN A 105 -3.38 25.91 -0.90
CA GLN A 105 -3.83 26.75 -2.02
C GLN A 105 -5.34 26.63 -2.26
N ILE A 106 -5.91 25.43 -2.21
CA ILE A 106 -7.34 25.19 -2.44
C ILE A 106 -8.22 25.92 -1.42
N THR A 107 -7.73 26.10 -0.17
CA THR A 107 -8.46 26.85 0.86
C THR A 107 -8.34 28.37 0.75
N TYR A 108 -7.29 28.88 0.07
CA TYR A 108 -7.03 30.33 -0.04
C TYR A 108 -7.56 30.94 -1.34
N THR A 109 -7.78 30.15 -2.40
CA THR A 109 -8.29 30.63 -3.70
C THR A 109 -9.81 30.76 -3.76
N ASN A 110 -10.44 31.28 -2.71
CA ASN A 110 -11.77 31.87 -2.83
C ASN A 110 -11.72 33.34 -2.39
N PRO A 111 -11.31 34.26 -3.28
CA PRO A 111 -11.70 35.64 -3.13
C PRO A 111 -13.17 35.76 -3.55
N VAL A 112 -13.99 36.27 -2.63
CA VAL A 112 -15.35 36.78 -2.84
C VAL A 112 -15.43 37.66 -4.08
#